data_AF-A0A940T1R6-F1
#
_entry.id   AF-A0A940T1R6-F1
#
_cell.length_a   1.000
_cell.length_b   1.000
_cell.length_c   1.000
_cell.angle_alpha   90.00
_cell.angle_beta   90.00
_cell.angle_gamma   90.00
#
_symmetry.space_group_name_H-M   'P 1'
#
loop_
_entity.id
_entity.type
_entity.pdbx_description
1 polymer ?
#
loop_
_entity_poly.entity_id
_entity_poly.type
_entity_poly.pdbx_seq_one_letter_code
_entity_poly.pdbx_strand_id
1 'polypeptide(L)' 'MAPEAVKRGEPGGMLWFAYPKKTSKKYKADISRDEGWQPLIDLGFEGVRLAAIDDDWSDIRFRNAR' A
#
# COMPACT_ATOMS: atom_id res chain seq x y z
N MET A 1 -1.35 6.51 -10.73
CA MET A 1 -2.40 5.79 -9.98
C MET A 1 -2.46 6.22 -8.52
N ALA A 2 -1.39 6.08 -7.73
CA ALA A 2 -1.41 6.47 -6.32
C ALA A 2 -1.74 7.97 -6.04
N PRO A 3 -1.21 8.96 -6.78
CA PRO A 3 -1.49 10.38 -6.49
C PRO A 3 -2.93 10.83 -6.74
N GLU A 4 -3.61 10.24 -7.73
CA GLU A 4 -5.01 10.55 -8.06
C GLU A 4 -6.00 9.95 -7.05
N ALA A 5 -5.71 8.75 -6.53
CA ALA A 5 -6.51 8.14 -5.48
C ALA A 5 -6.46 8.95 -4.17
N VAL A 6 -5.29 9.53 -3.87
CA VAL A 6 -5.09 10.41 -2.70
C VAL A 6 -5.92 11.69 -2.80
N LYS A 7 -5.99 12.33 -3.98
CA LYS A 7 -6.77 13.56 -4.21
C LYS A 7 -8.29 13.40 -4.03
N ARG A 8 -8.80 12.17 -4.11
CA ARG A 8 -10.25 11.87 -4.00
C ARG A 8 -10.67 11.40 -2.61
N GLY A 9 -9.73 11.22 -1.67
CA GLY A 9 -10.04 10.76 -0.33
C GLY A 9 -10.69 11.86 0.51
N GLU A 10 -11.86 11.57 1.09
CA GLU A 10 -12.43 12.43 2.12
C GLU A 10 -11.53 12.46 3.37
N PRO A 11 -11.59 13.50 4.22
CA PRO A 11 -10.95 13.50 5.52
C PRO A 11 -11.35 12.25 6.33
N GLY A 12 -10.38 11.38 6.63
CA GLY A 12 -10.61 10.09 7.29
C GLY A 12 -10.74 8.88 6.34
N GLY A 13 -10.58 9.09 5.03
CA GLY A 13 -10.53 8.02 4.03
C GLY A 13 -9.36 7.05 4.28
N MET A 14 -9.60 5.77 4.00
CA MET A 14 -8.61 4.71 4.10
C MET A 14 -8.10 4.33 2.72
N LEU A 15 -6.78 4.34 2.54
CA LEU A 15 -6.14 3.92 1.30
C LEU A 15 -5.48 2.56 1.49
N TRP A 16 -5.87 1.58 0.69
CA TRP A 16 -5.30 0.23 0.71
C TRP A 16 -4.60 -0.06 -0.61
N PHE A 17 -3.42 -0.69 -0.54
CA PHE A 17 -2.70 -1.18 -1.70
C PHE A 17 -2.52 -2.69 -1.57
N ALA A 18 -3.07 -3.44 -2.52
CA ALA A 18 -2.81 -4.85 -2.68
C ALA A 18 -1.60 -5.07 -3.60
N TYR A 19 -0.70 -5.96 -3.22
CA TYR A 19 0.51 -6.28 -3.97
C TYR A 19 0.88 -7.77 -3.83
N PRO A 20 1.46 -8.37 -4.89
CA PRO A 20 2.03 -9.70 -4.80
C PRO A 20 3.09 -9.81 -3.71
N LYS A 21 3.02 -10.87 -2.92
CA LYS A 21 4.09 -11.19 -1.97
C LYS A 21 5.37 -11.55 -2.74
N LYS A 22 6.53 -11.21 -2.18
CA LYS A 22 7.84 -11.67 -2.68
C LYS A 22 7.94 -13.19 -2.81
N THR A 23 7.16 -13.93 -2.01
CA THR A 23 7.11 -15.40 -2.04
C THR A 23 6.18 -15.97 -3.10
N SER A 24 5.37 -15.14 -3.78
CA SER A 24 4.51 -15.62 -4.88
C SER A 24 5.37 -16.19 -5.99
N LYS A 25 5.02 -17.40 -6.44
CA LYS A 25 5.66 -18.04 -7.60
C LYS A 25 5.01 -17.62 -8.92
N LYS A 26 3.83 -16.99 -8.86
CA LYS A 26 3.01 -16.63 -10.03
C LYS A 26 3.17 -15.18 -10.43
N TYR A 27 3.27 -14.28 -9.45
CA TYR A 27 3.25 -12.84 -9.65
C TYR A 27 4.53 -12.20 -9.13
N LYS A 28 4.98 -11.14 -9.81
CA LYS A 28 6.14 -10.34 -9.40
C LYS A 28 5.71 -8.90 -9.21
N ALA A 29 6.36 -8.24 -8.25
CA ALA A 29 6.15 -6.84 -7.97
C ALA A 29 7.47 -6.19 -7.55
N ASP A 30 7.63 -4.94 -7.94
CA ASP A 30 8.79 -4.12 -7.54
C ASP A 30 8.61 -3.50 -6.14
N ILE A 31 7.45 -3.72 -5.52
CA ILE A 31 7.10 -3.30 -4.17
C ILE A 31 6.95 -4.52 -3.26
N SER A 32 7.16 -4.32 -1.96
CA SER A 32 7.00 -5.38 -0.96
C SER A 32 6.44 -4.83 0.34
N ARG A 33 6.38 -5.64 1.41
CA ARG A 33 5.97 -5.16 2.73
C ARG A 33 6.77 -3.95 3.18
N ASP A 34 8.07 -3.95 2.89
CA ASP A 34 9.02 -3.02 3.49
C ASP A 34 9.61 -2.03 2.47
N GLU A 35 9.37 -2.23 1.16
CA GLU A 35 10.03 -1.48 0.08
C GLU A 35 9.00 -0.95 -0.93
N GLY A 36 9.31 0.21 -1.54
CA GLY A 36 8.52 0.81 -2.61
C GLY A 36 7.47 1.84 -2.16
N TRP A 37 7.37 2.12 -0.86
CA TRP A 37 6.37 3.03 -0.29
C TRP A 37 6.85 4.47 -0.12
N GLN A 38 8.12 4.79 -0.42
CA GLN A 38 8.68 6.13 -0.26
C GLN A 38 7.82 7.24 -0.90
N PRO A 39 7.25 7.08 -2.11
CA PRO A 39 6.39 8.12 -2.68
C PRO A 39 5.13 8.43 -1.85
N LEU A 40 4.60 7.47 -1.10
CA LEU A 40 3.48 7.70 -0.19
C LEU A 40 3.94 8.41 1.09
N ILE A 41 5.12 8.03 1.60
CA ILE A 41 5.74 8.68 2.76
C ILE A 41 6.01 10.15 2.47
N ASP A 42 6.56 10.46 1.29
CA ASP A 42 6.84 11.83 0.83
C ASP A 42 5.55 12.66 0.67
N LEU A 43 4.41 11.99 0.44
CA LEU A 43 3.08 12.61 0.39
C LEU A 43 2.42 12.74 1.78
N GLY A 44 3.15 12.44 2.86
CA GLY A 44 2.63 12.51 4.23
C GLY A 44 1.70 11.36 4.58
N PHE A 45 1.93 10.15 4.05
CA PHE A 45 1.21 8.95 4.44
C PHE A 45 2.10 7.99 5.22
N GLU A 46 1.51 7.29 6.18
CA GLU A 46 2.17 6.21 6.92
C GLU A 46 1.42 4.89 6.77
N GLY A 47 2.17 3.81 6.56
CA GLY A 47 1.64 2.45 6.54
C GLY A 47 1.29 2.01 7.96
N VAL A 48 0.04 1.59 8.18
CA VAL A 48 -0.46 1.33 9.55
C VAL A 48 -0.94 -0.09 9.79
N ARG A 49 -1.30 -0.83 8.74
CA ARG A 49 -1.80 -2.21 8.85
C ARG A 49 -1.41 -3.00 7.62
N LEU A 50 -1.11 -4.28 7.83
CA LEU A 50 -0.83 -5.25 6.78
C LEU A 50 -1.77 -6.44 6.98
N ALA A 51 -2.37 -6.96 5.91
CA ALA A 51 -3.04 -8.25 5.94
C ALA A 51 -2.59 -9.13 4.77
N ALA A 52 -2.75 -10.45 4.95
CA ALA A 52 -2.60 -11.40 3.86
C ALA A 52 -3.99 -11.57 3.24
N ILE A 53 -4.08 -11.39 1.92
CA ILE A 53 -5.32 -11.65 1.18
C ILE A 53 -5.43 -13.16 0.94
N ASP A 54 -4.38 -13.74 0.38
CA ASP A 54 -4.25 -15.18 0.12
C ASP A 54 -2.77 -15.59 0.17
N ASP A 55 -2.40 -16.74 -0.39
CA ASP A 55 -1.01 -17.21 -0.43
C ASP A 55 -0.09 -16.33 -1.27
N ASP A 56 -0.61 -15.67 -2.31
CA ASP A 56 0.12 -14.93 -3.32
C ASP A 56 0.10 -13.41 -3.08
N TRP A 57 -0.88 -12.88 -2.33
CA TRP A 57 -1.14 -11.44 -2.20
C TRP A 57 -1.21 -10.95 -0.76
N SER A 58 -0.70 -9.74 -0.55
CA SER A 58 -0.83 -8.98 0.69
C SER A 58 -1.40 -7.60 0.39
N ASP A 59 -2.01 -6.99 1.39
CA ASP A 59 -2.37 -5.58 1.36
C ASP A 59 -1.72 -4.80 2.48
N ILE A 60 -1.56 -3.50 2.25
CA ILE A 60 -1.13 -2.52 3.25
C ILE A 60 -2.09 -1.34 3.26
N ARG A 61 -2.52 -0.93 4.45
CA ARG A 61 -3.31 0.28 4.66
C ARG A 61 -2.39 1.46 4.97
N PHE A 62 -2.62 2.56 4.27
CA PHE A 62 -2.04 3.86 4.56
C PHE A 62 -3.09 4.81 5.15
N ARG A 63 -2.63 5.71 6.02
CA ARG A 63 -3.38 6.88 6.48
C ARG A 63 -2.52 8.12 6.33
N ASN A 64 -3.15 9.29 6.35
CA ASN A 64 -2.42 10.56 6.43
C ASN A 64 -1.68 10.63 7.80
N ALA A 65 -0.37 10.88 7.73
CA ALA A 65 0.48 11.11 8.89
C ALA A 65 0.11 12.48 9.49
N ARG A 66 -0.19 12.50 10.78
CA ARG A 66 -0.57 13.73 11.50
C ARG A 66 0.63 14.58 11.84
#